data_AF-A0A1M6WQG9-F1
#
_entry.id   AF-A0A1M6WQG9-F1
#
_cell.length_a   1.000
_cell.length_b   1.000
_cell.length_c   1.000
_cell.angle_alpha   90.00
_cell.angle_beta   90.00
_cell.angle_gamma   90.00
#
_symmetry.space_group_name_H-M   'P 1'
#
loop_
_entity.id
_entity.type
_entity.pdbx_description
1 polymer ?
#
loop_
_entity_poly.entity_id
_entity_poly.type
_entity_poly.pdbx_seq_one_letter_code
_entity_poly.pdbx_strand_id
1 'polypeptide(L)'
;MNLVRKGLTNAEICYVLNISANTVKVHLANIYRILEVTNRTEAATAATEMADTPPEKKDVTLAITYSDSYRNSPLAHDLSHSVIAALRSFEVFQIQLCTEDSIPSNVTYQVSLTTPQDESQGLFVSLHLGSNNSLLWSCVQKIESSDQIPLLSDQIAIQIYRNAILSATEVYTNNPNATPKWWYASSHTIVRMENRNKEYLEKSEATQQSLLENPNHRDFVVCALACVYYASLTEHWIGSEECAIKLGKIACQTMQENPSSIYSQYTSALYNMFLGKCNVAIATFEDLLQTKSPISIVCRRLLAQLYAIVGRTEESRIQLEEYDQRVPKNIHQPFQYVADAYLAFIKRDYDRCATISEQLLMFHPEAIFGRLFMIACSYRVGKMDEHQTHVDALFEHHPGFTLKDMSPFLDVFPPTEKDHVLDCLTAFLDIFRQE
;
A
#
# COMPACT_ATOMS: atom_id res chain seq x y z
N MET A 1 28.61 25.41 -13.58
CA MET A 1 29.04 26.03 -12.30
C MET A 1 30.40 25.55 -11.78
N ASN A 2 30.79 24.28 -11.96
CA ASN A 2 32.05 23.75 -11.41
C ASN A 2 33.33 24.54 -11.75
N LEU A 3 33.45 25.08 -12.98
CA LEU A 3 34.61 25.90 -13.36
C LEU A 3 34.60 27.29 -12.71
N VAL A 4 33.43 27.88 -12.49
CA VAL A 4 33.29 29.17 -11.78
C VAL A 4 33.64 29.00 -10.31
N ARG A 5 33.19 27.90 -9.68
CA ARG A 5 33.50 27.55 -8.29
C ARG A 5 35.00 27.34 -8.04
N LYS A 6 35.72 26.85 -9.05
CA LYS A 6 37.18 26.67 -9.03
C LYS A 6 37.95 27.99 -9.24
N GLY A 7 37.27 29.13 -9.35
CA GLY A 7 37.89 30.45 -9.50
C GLY A 7 38.42 30.75 -10.91
N LEU A 8 38.13 29.92 -11.92
CA LEU A 8 38.66 30.15 -13.26
C LEU A 8 38.06 31.41 -13.90
N THR A 9 38.93 32.19 -14.54
CA THR A 9 38.60 33.36 -15.35
C THR A 9 37.86 32.97 -16.63
N ASN A 10 37.25 33.94 -17.32
CA ASN A 10 36.56 33.65 -18.57
C ASN A 10 37.50 33.08 -19.63
N ALA A 11 38.74 33.57 -19.70
CA ALA A 11 39.74 33.09 -20.65
C ALA A 11 40.10 31.62 -20.39
N GLU A 12 40.27 31.24 -19.12
CA GLU A 12 40.56 29.85 -18.76
C GLU A 12 39.35 28.94 -18.98
N ILE A 13 38.13 29.42 -18.71
CA ILE A 13 36.90 28.67 -19.03
C ILE A 13 36.77 28.46 -20.55
N CYS A 14 37.11 29.45 -21.37
CA CYS A 14 37.11 29.32 -22.83
C CYS A 14 38.08 28.23 -23.28
N TYR A 15 39.28 28.22 -22.70
CA TYR A 15 40.31 27.23 -23.00
C TYR A 15 39.87 25.83 -22.61
N VAL A 16 39.36 25.65 -21.39
CA VAL A 16 38.91 24.34 -20.87
C VAL A 16 37.72 23.78 -21.65
N LEU A 17 36.78 24.63 -22.07
CA LEU A 17 35.57 24.21 -22.77
C LEU A 17 35.69 24.29 -24.30
N ASN A 18 36.82 24.77 -24.82
CA ASN A 18 37.07 25.02 -26.24
C ASN A 18 35.93 25.84 -26.92
N ILE A 19 35.53 26.95 -26.31
CA ILE A 19 34.46 27.85 -26.80
C ILE A 19 34.90 29.31 -26.76
N SER A 20 34.16 30.17 -27.49
CA SER A 20 34.50 31.59 -27.57
C SER A 20 34.27 32.34 -26.25
N ALA A 21 35.07 33.39 -26.03
CA ALA A 21 34.90 34.30 -24.88
C ALA A 21 33.54 34.99 -24.84
N ASN A 22 32.93 35.23 -26.00
CA ASN A 22 31.60 35.82 -26.06
C ASN A 22 30.54 34.81 -25.59
N THR A 23 30.66 33.54 -26.00
CA THR A 23 29.79 32.45 -25.56
C THR A 23 29.85 32.26 -24.04
N VAL A 24 31.05 32.26 -23.45
CA VAL A 24 31.21 32.17 -21.99
C VAL A 24 30.55 33.35 -21.27
N LYS A 25 30.71 34.58 -21.76
CA LYS A 25 30.07 35.76 -21.18
C LYS A 25 28.54 35.67 -21.20
N VAL A 26 27.95 35.28 -22.33
CA VAL A 26 26.50 35.13 -22.47
C VAL A 26 25.97 34.04 -21.53
N HIS A 27 26.64 32.89 -21.45
CA HIS A 27 26.21 31.82 -20.54
C HIS A 27 26.36 32.21 -19.07
N LEU A 28 27.44 32.90 -18.67
CA LEU A 28 27.59 33.37 -17.30
C LEU A 28 26.53 34.43 -16.94
N ALA A 29 26.20 35.35 -17.84
CA ALA A 29 25.13 36.32 -17.62
C ALA A 29 23.76 35.63 -17.45
N ASN A 30 23.46 34.62 -18.26
CA ASN A 30 22.23 33.83 -18.12
C ASN A 30 22.19 33.06 -16.80
N ILE A 31 23.30 32.47 -16.40
CA ILE A 31 23.44 31.76 -15.11
C ILE A 31 23.23 32.73 -13.95
N TYR A 32 23.85 33.91 -13.99
CA TYR A 32 23.68 34.92 -12.94
C TYR A 32 22.23 35.37 -12.83
N ARG A 33 21.55 35.55 -13.97
CA ARG A 33 20.12 35.88 -14.00
C ARG A 33 19.24 34.77 -13.42
N ILE A 34 19.54 33.49 -13.69
CA ILE A 34 18.80 32.35 -13.15
C ILE A 34 18.99 32.23 -11.63
N LEU A 35 20.19 32.55 -11.15
CA LEU A 35 20.54 32.48 -9.72
C LEU A 35 20.21 33.78 -8.96
N GLU A 36 19.66 34.80 -9.64
CA GLU A 36 19.39 36.13 -9.09
C GLU A 36 20.62 36.80 -8.42
N VAL A 37 21.82 36.50 -8.93
CA VAL A 37 23.09 37.05 -8.46
C VAL A 37 23.67 38.03 -9.48
N THR A 38 24.51 38.95 -9.01
CA THR A 38 25.07 40.02 -9.86
C THR A 38 26.52 39.79 -10.23
N ASN A 39 27.23 38.95 -9.47
CA ASN A 39 28.66 38.74 -9.66
C ASN A 39 29.09 37.28 -9.46
N ARG A 40 30.33 37.01 -9.88
CA ARG A 40 30.95 35.67 -9.88
C ARG A 40 31.06 35.07 -8.48
N THR A 41 31.32 35.90 -7.48
CA THR A 41 31.51 35.48 -6.10
C THR A 41 30.18 35.03 -5.50
N GLU A 42 29.12 35.83 -5.66
CA GLU A 42 27.76 35.45 -5.29
C GLU A 42 27.31 34.17 -6.00
N ALA A 43 27.60 34.05 -7.30
CA ALA A 43 27.28 32.85 -8.07
C ALA A 43 28.02 31.60 -7.58
N ALA A 44 29.28 31.75 -7.12
CA ALA A 44 30.07 30.66 -6.56
C ALA A 44 29.58 30.25 -5.17
N THR A 45 29.19 31.22 -4.34
CA THR A 45 28.59 30.99 -3.01
C THR A 45 27.23 30.33 -3.13
N ALA A 46 26.33 30.87 -3.96
CA ALA A 46 25.00 30.29 -4.23
C ALA A 46 25.12 28.86 -4.78
N ALA A 47 26.08 28.60 -5.67
CA ALA A 47 26.33 27.24 -6.17
C ALA A 47 26.92 26.28 -5.12
N THR A 48 27.52 26.80 -4.05
CA THR A 48 28.03 25.99 -2.92
C THR A 48 26.89 25.69 -1.95
N GLU A 49 26.05 26.68 -1.64
CA GLU A 49 24.81 26.49 -0.86
C GLU A 49 23.82 25.53 -1.54
N MET A 50 23.70 25.60 -2.87
CA MET A 50 22.92 24.64 -3.67
C MET A 50 23.60 23.26 -3.82
N ALA A 51 24.90 23.15 -3.59
CA ALA A 51 25.63 21.87 -3.64
C ALA A 51 25.62 21.14 -2.29
N ASP A 52 25.43 21.87 -1.18
CA ASP A 52 25.25 21.31 0.17
C ASP A 52 23.80 20.83 0.40
N THR A 53 22.88 21.11 -0.53
CA THR A 53 21.60 20.41 -0.60
C THR A 53 21.84 19.08 -1.34
N PRO A 54 21.77 17.91 -0.66
CA PRO A 54 21.91 16.63 -1.35
C PRO A 54 20.89 16.58 -2.48
N PRO A 55 21.25 16.04 -3.66
CA PRO A 55 20.32 15.94 -4.78
C PRO A 55 19.06 15.25 -4.28
N GLU A 56 17.91 15.91 -4.47
CA GLU A 56 16.62 15.43 -4.00
C GLU A 56 16.45 13.98 -4.48
N LYS A 57 16.38 13.02 -3.55
CA LYS A 57 16.12 11.62 -3.92
C LYS A 57 14.74 11.58 -4.56
N LYS A 58 14.69 11.35 -5.87
CA LYS A 58 13.44 11.30 -6.64
C LYS A 58 12.76 9.94 -6.56
N ASP A 59 13.56 8.89 -6.37
CA ASP A 59 13.13 7.51 -6.49
C ASP A 59 13.42 6.72 -5.21
N VAL A 60 12.68 5.63 -5.00
CA VAL A 60 12.92 4.70 -3.90
C VAL A 60 13.90 3.64 -4.38
N THR A 61 15.16 3.77 -4.00
CA THR A 61 16.20 2.81 -4.39
C THR A 61 16.28 1.67 -3.38
N LEU A 62 16.21 0.44 -3.87
CA LEU A 62 16.38 -0.79 -3.09
C LEU A 62 17.67 -1.49 -3.52
N ALA A 63 18.71 -1.44 -2.69
CA ALA A 63 19.93 -2.19 -2.93
C ALA A 63 19.74 -3.63 -2.45
N ILE A 64 19.96 -4.59 -3.33
CA ILE A 64 19.95 -6.01 -2.99
C ILE A 64 21.39 -6.49 -3.03
N THR A 65 21.87 -6.83 -1.84
CA THR A 65 23.20 -7.36 -1.61
C THR A 65 23.16 -8.87 -1.62
N TYR A 66 24.13 -9.44 -2.33
CA TYR A 66 24.23 -10.86 -2.52
C TYR A 66 25.66 -11.30 -2.24
N SER A 67 25.82 -12.36 -1.44
CA SER A 67 27.13 -12.95 -1.16
C SER A 67 27.37 -14.12 -2.11
N ASP A 68 28.58 -14.34 -2.62
CA ASP A 68 28.84 -15.50 -3.51
C ASP A 68 28.56 -16.88 -2.85
N SER A 69 28.28 -16.90 -1.54
CA SER A 69 27.99 -18.08 -0.72
C SER A 69 26.82 -18.93 -1.24
N TYR A 70 25.75 -18.33 -1.76
CA TYR A 70 24.56 -19.08 -2.19
C TYR A 70 24.72 -19.75 -3.56
N ARG A 71 25.81 -19.51 -4.31
CA ARG A 71 26.11 -20.29 -5.53
C ARG A 71 26.27 -21.78 -5.25
N ASN A 72 26.62 -22.12 -4.01
CA ASN A 72 26.74 -23.50 -3.56
C ASN A 72 25.40 -24.10 -3.08
N SER A 73 24.31 -23.33 -3.09
CA SER A 73 22.96 -23.75 -2.73
C SER A 73 21.95 -23.37 -3.84
N PRO A 74 21.68 -24.27 -4.80
CA PRO A 74 20.79 -23.99 -5.93
C PRO A 74 19.39 -23.48 -5.51
N LEU A 75 18.82 -24.06 -4.45
CA LEU A 75 17.51 -23.64 -3.94
C LEU A 75 17.51 -22.22 -3.38
N ALA A 76 18.55 -21.83 -2.63
CA ALA A 76 18.68 -20.46 -2.12
C ALA A 76 18.92 -19.45 -3.26
N HIS A 77 19.68 -19.86 -4.28
CA HIS A 77 19.87 -19.08 -5.51
C HIS A 77 18.54 -18.83 -6.22
N ASP A 78 17.78 -19.88 -6.50
CA ASP A 78 16.49 -19.78 -7.19
C ASP A 78 15.48 -18.96 -6.38
N LEU A 79 15.41 -19.15 -5.06
CA LEU A 79 14.57 -18.33 -4.19
C LEU A 79 14.99 -16.86 -4.21
N SER A 80 16.28 -16.55 -4.16
CA SER A 80 16.78 -15.16 -4.23
C SER A 80 16.34 -14.46 -5.52
N HIS A 81 16.44 -15.16 -6.66
CA HIS A 81 16.00 -14.64 -7.95
C HIS A 81 14.49 -14.42 -8.00
N SER A 82 13.70 -15.35 -7.47
CA SER A 82 12.24 -15.22 -7.40
C SER A 82 11.80 -14.08 -6.48
N VAL A 83 12.47 -13.86 -5.34
CA VAL A 83 12.21 -12.70 -4.45
C VAL A 83 12.48 -11.39 -5.18
N ILE A 84 13.59 -11.28 -5.91
CA ILE A 84 13.91 -10.08 -6.69
C ILE A 84 12.84 -9.84 -7.77
N ALA A 85 12.42 -10.89 -8.47
CA ALA A 85 11.37 -10.79 -9.48
C ALA A 85 10.03 -10.34 -8.87
N ALA A 86 9.63 -10.92 -7.75
CA ALA A 86 8.43 -10.54 -7.00
C ALA A 86 8.51 -9.05 -6.58
N LEU A 87 9.63 -8.59 -6.01
CA LEU A 87 9.81 -7.19 -5.62
C LEU A 87 9.67 -6.20 -6.78
N ARG A 88 10.09 -6.58 -7.99
CA ARG A 88 9.90 -5.74 -9.20
C ARG A 88 8.43 -5.56 -9.55
N SER A 89 7.58 -6.54 -9.25
CA SER A 89 6.15 -6.47 -9.58
C SER A 89 5.35 -5.47 -8.74
N PHE A 90 5.98 -4.83 -7.73
CA PHE A 90 5.40 -3.67 -7.06
C PHE A 90 5.59 -2.36 -7.82
N GLU A 91 6.42 -2.29 -8.88
CA GLU A 91 6.63 -1.07 -9.70
C GLU A 91 7.10 0.21 -8.96
N VAL A 92 7.36 0.16 -7.64
CA VAL A 92 7.82 1.34 -6.87
C VAL A 92 9.33 1.39 -6.61
N PHE A 93 10.00 0.25 -6.64
CA PHE A 93 11.41 0.15 -6.29
C PHE A 93 12.32 0.21 -7.51
N GLN A 94 13.28 1.11 -7.48
CA GLN A 94 14.45 1.01 -8.34
C GLN A 94 15.46 0.04 -7.72
N ILE A 95 15.41 -1.20 -8.18
CA ILE A 95 16.23 -2.29 -7.64
C ILE A 95 17.64 -2.25 -8.24
N GLN A 96 18.65 -2.20 -7.38
CA GLN A 96 20.07 -2.27 -7.74
C GLN A 96 20.69 -3.52 -7.13
N LEU A 97 21.38 -4.32 -7.95
CA LEU A 97 22.11 -5.50 -7.47
C LEU A 97 23.56 -5.10 -7.21
N CYS A 98 24.04 -5.31 -5.99
CA CYS A 98 25.40 -4.92 -5.58
C CYS A 98 26.07 -5.99 -4.70
N THR A 99 27.39 -5.94 -4.64
CA THR A 99 28.16 -6.66 -3.61
C THR A 99 28.15 -5.87 -2.31
N GLU A 100 28.39 -6.52 -1.16
CA GLU A 100 28.39 -5.88 0.17
C GLU A 100 29.34 -4.66 0.24
N ASP A 101 30.51 -4.75 -0.41
CA ASP A 101 31.50 -3.65 -0.44
C ASP A 101 31.14 -2.48 -1.37
N SER A 102 30.08 -2.61 -2.16
CA SER A 102 29.74 -1.66 -3.23
C SER A 102 28.34 -1.06 -3.09
N ILE A 103 27.81 -0.99 -1.87
CA ILE A 103 26.48 -0.42 -1.61
C ILE A 103 26.55 1.10 -1.83
N PRO A 104 25.71 1.68 -2.73
CA PRO A 104 25.69 3.12 -2.92
C PRO A 104 25.22 3.85 -1.65
N SER A 105 25.84 4.98 -1.35
CA SER A 105 25.50 5.79 -0.15
C SER A 105 24.10 6.42 -0.22
N ASN A 106 23.44 6.40 -1.38
CA ASN A 106 22.15 7.05 -1.61
C ASN A 106 20.95 6.09 -1.65
N VAL A 107 21.10 4.83 -1.24
CA VAL A 107 19.98 3.87 -1.21
C VAL A 107 18.90 4.27 -0.20
N THR A 108 17.64 3.91 -0.46
CA THR A 108 16.54 4.12 0.50
C THR A 108 16.45 2.92 1.44
N TYR A 109 16.57 1.71 0.90
CA TYR A 109 16.56 0.46 1.65
C TYR A 109 17.66 -0.47 1.14
N GLN A 110 18.12 -1.34 2.02
CA GLN A 110 19.03 -2.44 1.69
C GLN A 110 18.39 -3.77 2.06
N VAL A 111 18.42 -4.73 1.15
CA VAL A 111 18.07 -6.13 1.40
C VAL A 111 19.32 -6.98 1.28
N SER A 112 19.57 -7.81 2.28
CA SER A 112 20.69 -8.74 2.29
C SER A 112 20.18 -10.16 2.15
N LEU A 113 20.70 -10.88 1.15
CA LEU A 113 20.36 -12.27 0.85
C LEU A 113 21.61 -13.13 1.05
N THR A 114 21.61 -13.96 2.10
CA THR A 114 22.78 -14.75 2.48
C THR A 114 22.38 -16.18 2.84
N THR A 115 23.32 -17.12 2.70
CA THR A 115 23.12 -18.50 3.19
C THR A 115 23.70 -18.65 4.58
N PRO A 116 22.96 -19.20 5.56
CA PRO A 116 23.52 -19.52 6.87
C PRO A 116 24.65 -20.55 6.75
N GLN A 117 25.74 -20.38 7.52
CA GLN A 117 26.90 -21.29 7.47
C GLN A 117 26.55 -22.75 7.83
N ASP A 118 25.54 -22.95 8.69
CA ASP A 118 25.14 -24.27 9.20
C ASP A 118 23.91 -24.87 8.51
N GLU A 119 23.24 -24.13 7.61
CA GLU A 119 22.01 -24.58 6.92
C GLU A 119 22.17 -24.44 5.39
N SER A 120 22.70 -25.49 4.74
CA SER A 120 22.92 -25.53 3.28
C SER A 120 21.65 -25.31 2.41
N GLN A 121 20.46 -25.32 3.02
CA GLN A 121 19.16 -25.16 2.36
C GLN A 121 18.30 -24.07 3.03
N GLY A 122 18.93 -23.03 3.56
CA GLY A 122 18.26 -21.85 4.10
C GLY A 122 18.66 -20.56 3.39
N LEU A 123 17.73 -19.62 3.29
CA LEU A 123 18.00 -18.24 2.88
C LEU A 123 17.74 -17.30 4.05
N PHE A 124 18.79 -16.65 4.55
CA PHE A 124 18.64 -15.53 5.48
C PHE A 124 18.38 -14.24 4.69
N VAL A 125 17.30 -13.57 5.03
CA VAL A 125 16.86 -12.32 4.42
C VAL A 125 16.79 -11.26 5.51
N SER A 126 17.45 -10.12 5.31
CA SER A 126 17.27 -8.94 6.17
C SER A 126 16.96 -7.69 5.35
N LEU A 127 16.17 -6.79 5.93
CA LEU A 127 15.82 -5.48 5.39
C LEU A 127 16.33 -4.40 6.34
N HIS A 128 17.05 -3.43 5.80
CA HIS A 128 17.64 -2.31 6.54
C HIS A 128 17.23 -0.97 5.91
N LEU A 129 17.16 0.06 6.75
CA LEU A 129 16.98 1.44 6.31
C LEU A 129 18.32 2.01 5.81
N GLY A 130 18.36 2.55 4.60
CA GLY A 130 19.62 2.98 3.96
C GLY A 130 20.32 4.16 4.64
N SER A 131 19.58 5.03 5.35
CA SER A 131 20.14 6.24 5.96
C SER A 131 21.02 5.99 7.19
N ASN A 132 20.72 4.95 7.96
CA ASN A 132 21.37 4.65 9.23
C ASN A 132 21.67 3.14 9.43
N ASN A 133 21.37 2.32 8.42
CA ASN A 133 21.50 0.86 8.45
C ASN A 133 20.70 0.14 9.56
N SER A 134 19.65 0.77 10.10
CA SER A 134 18.82 0.13 11.13
C SER A 134 18.10 -1.09 10.56
N LEU A 135 18.20 -2.22 11.25
CA LEU A 135 17.46 -3.42 10.91
C LEU A 135 15.95 -3.16 11.07
N LEU A 136 15.19 -3.33 9.98
CA LEU A 136 13.74 -3.17 9.96
C LEU A 136 13.04 -4.54 10.10
N TRP A 137 13.58 -5.57 9.46
CA TRP A 137 13.00 -6.92 9.46
C TRP A 137 14.03 -7.96 9.05
N SER A 138 13.88 -9.20 9.53
CA SER A 138 14.66 -10.34 9.01
C SER A 138 13.92 -11.67 9.20
N CYS A 139 14.32 -12.67 8.41
CA CYS A 139 13.88 -14.05 8.57
C CYS A 139 14.95 -15.03 8.07
N VAL A 140 14.88 -16.28 8.55
CA VAL A 140 15.56 -17.44 7.95
C VAL A 140 14.49 -18.31 7.31
N GLN A 141 14.53 -18.44 5.99
CA GLN A 141 13.59 -19.27 5.24
C GLN A 141 14.23 -20.60 4.87
N LYS A 142 13.69 -21.70 5.39
CA LYS A 142 14.07 -23.05 5.00
C LYS A 142 13.42 -23.43 3.68
N ILE A 143 14.14 -24.15 2.83
CA ILE A 143 13.69 -24.51 1.48
C ILE A 143 13.83 -26.03 1.32
N GLU A 144 12.70 -26.73 1.28
CA GLU A 144 12.70 -28.20 1.19
C GLU A 144 12.69 -28.68 -0.26
N SER A 145 12.05 -27.92 -1.15
CA SER A 145 11.92 -28.26 -2.57
C SER A 145 11.74 -27.01 -3.44
N SER A 146 12.00 -27.15 -4.75
CA SER A 146 11.81 -26.10 -5.74
C SER A 146 10.35 -25.66 -5.87
N ASP A 147 9.39 -26.55 -5.60
CA ASP A 147 7.96 -26.29 -5.78
C ASP A 147 7.42 -25.26 -4.77
N GLN A 148 8.10 -25.09 -3.64
CA GLN A 148 7.76 -24.08 -2.63
C GLN A 148 8.24 -22.67 -3.00
N ILE A 149 9.22 -22.55 -3.91
CA ILE A 149 9.91 -21.28 -4.20
C ILE A 149 8.94 -20.15 -4.58
N PRO A 150 7.94 -20.33 -5.47
CA PRO A 150 7.03 -19.25 -5.82
C PRO A 150 6.31 -18.67 -4.59
N LEU A 151 5.72 -19.55 -3.76
CA LEU A 151 5.01 -19.14 -2.56
C LEU A 151 5.93 -18.46 -1.54
N LEU A 152 7.12 -19.02 -1.30
CA LEU A 152 8.09 -18.44 -0.37
C LEU A 152 8.58 -17.06 -0.86
N SER A 153 8.79 -16.90 -2.17
CA SER A 153 9.20 -15.61 -2.73
C SER A 153 8.11 -14.55 -2.59
N ASP A 154 6.85 -14.91 -2.79
CA ASP A 154 5.70 -14.02 -2.58
C ASP A 154 5.64 -13.57 -1.11
N GLN A 155 5.72 -14.52 -0.17
CA GLN A 155 5.69 -14.23 1.27
C GLN A 155 6.81 -13.28 1.69
N ILE A 156 8.05 -13.53 1.25
CA ILE A 156 9.21 -12.69 1.56
C ILE A 156 9.05 -11.29 0.93
N ALA A 157 8.64 -11.20 -0.34
CA ALA A 157 8.46 -9.92 -1.02
C ALA A 157 7.35 -9.07 -0.37
N ILE A 158 6.23 -9.69 0.01
CA ILE A 158 5.14 -9.04 0.75
C ILE A 158 5.65 -8.51 2.10
N GLN A 159 6.43 -9.29 2.83
CA GLN A 159 7.03 -8.87 4.11
C GLN A 159 8.00 -7.70 3.92
N ILE A 160 8.88 -7.75 2.93
CA ILE A 160 9.81 -6.65 2.62
C ILE A 160 9.02 -5.37 2.30
N TYR A 161 8.04 -5.47 1.41
CA TYR A 161 7.21 -4.32 1.02
C TYR A 161 6.43 -3.74 2.20
N ARG A 162 5.82 -4.59 3.02
CA ARG A 162 5.08 -4.15 4.22
C ARG A 162 5.98 -3.41 5.20
N ASN A 163 7.14 -3.98 5.52
CA ASN A 163 8.08 -3.35 6.45
C ASN A 163 8.69 -2.05 5.87
N ALA A 164 8.87 -1.96 4.55
CA ALA A 164 9.26 -0.71 3.90
C ALA A 164 8.18 0.37 4.04
N ILE A 165 6.89 0.05 3.84
CA ILE A 165 5.77 0.98 4.06
C ILE A 165 5.67 1.44 5.52
N LEU A 166 5.84 0.53 6.48
CA LEU A 166 5.80 0.87 7.90
C LEU A 166 6.96 1.79 8.28
N SER A 167 8.18 1.48 7.82
CA SER A 167 9.34 2.34 8.00
C SER A 167 9.13 3.71 7.34
N ALA A 168 8.56 3.75 6.13
CA ALA A 168 8.26 5.00 5.43
C ALA A 168 7.28 5.89 6.20
N THR A 169 6.29 5.26 6.86
CA THR A 169 5.32 5.93 7.73
C THR A 169 5.98 6.57 8.94
N GLU A 170 6.92 5.87 9.58
CA GLU A 170 7.70 6.39 10.70
C GLU A 170 8.60 7.55 10.26
N VAL A 171 9.30 7.41 9.13
CA VAL A 171 10.13 8.48 8.56
C VAL A 171 9.29 9.73 8.27
N TYR A 172 8.10 9.58 7.68
CA TYR A 172 7.20 10.70 7.42
C TYR A 172 6.71 11.37 8.71
N THR A 173 6.39 10.58 9.73
CA THR A 173 5.91 11.07 11.03
C THR A 173 6.98 11.93 11.71
N ASN A 174 8.24 11.51 11.64
CA ASN A 174 9.37 12.20 12.25
C ASN A 174 9.89 13.36 11.38
N ASN A 175 9.80 13.25 10.05
CA ASN A 175 10.25 14.26 9.10
C ASN A 175 9.34 14.28 7.84
N PRO A 176 8.28 15.10 7.84
CA PRO A 176 7.36 15.22 6.69
C PRO A 176 8.00 15.75 5.39
N ASN A 177 9.21 16.30 5.48
CA ASN A 177 9.98 16.82 4.35
C ASN A 177 11.07 15.85 3.88
N ALA A 178 11.11 14.62 4.41
CA ALA A 178 12.04 13.59 3.96
C ALA A 178 11.84 13.26 2.47
N THR A 179 12.94 12.90 1.79
CA THR A 179 12.95 12.60 0.35
C THR A 179 13.23 11.12 0.08
N PRO A 180 12.54 10.45 -0.86
CA PRO A 180 11.48 10.99 -1.73
C PRO A 180 10.15 11.21 -0.99
N LYS A 181 9.61 12.44 -1.08
CA LYS A 181 8.41 12.86 -0.33
C LYS A 181 7.18 12.04 -0.67
N TRP A 182 6.99 11.72 -1.96
CA TRP A 182 5.85 10.95 -2.44
C TRP A 182 5.77 9.57 -1.75
N TRP A 183 6.90 8.87 -1.62
CA TRP A 183 6.93 7.54 -1.01
C TRP A 183 6.53 7.57 0.46
N TYR A 184 7.15 8.47 1.23
CA TYR A 184 6.92 8.57 2.67
C TYR A 184 5.49 9.05 2.98
N ALA A 185 5.03 10.08 2.28
CA ALA A 185 3.68 10.62 2.47
C ALA A 185 2.59 9.65 2.02
N SER A 186 2.72 9.03 0.85
CA SER A 186 1.75 8.06 0.34
C SER A 186 1.73 6.78 1.18
N SER A 187 2.87 6.27 1.64
CA SER A 187 2.93 5.13 2.56
C SER A 187 2.25 5.44 3.89
N HIS A 188 2.51 6.62 4.46
CA HIS A 188 1.82 7.07 5.67
C HIS A 188 0.31 7.14 5.46
N THR A 189 -0.16 7.73 4.35
CA THR A 189 -1.58 7.76 4.01
C THR A 189 -2.19 6.36 3.92
N ILE A 190 -1.55 5.43 3.20
CA ILE A 190 -2.02 4.04 3.06
C ILE A 190 -2.20 3.39 4.44
N VAL A 191 -1.19 3.47 5.31
CA VAL A 191 -1.26 2.87 6.67
C VAL A 191 -2.36 3.51 7.52
N ARG A 192 -2.55 4.84 7.44
CA ARG A 192 -3.64 5.50 8.20
C ARG A 192 -5.02 5.06 7.72
N MET A 193 -5.20 4.88 6.41
CA MET A 193 -6.48 4.44 5.83
C MET A 193 -6.74 2.95 6.05
N GLU A 194 -5.71 2.11 6.09
CA GLU A 194 -5.82 0.71 6.52
C GLU A 194 -6.35 0.59 7.95
N ASN A 195 -5.92 1.48 8.85
CA ASN A 195 -6.36 1.53 10.25
C ASN A 195 -7.65 2.35 10.46
N ARG A 196 -8.38 2.68 9.40
CA ARG A 196 -9.63 3.47 9.43
C ARG A 196 -9.58 4.71 10.35
N ASN A 197 -8.47 5.45 10.30
CA ASN A 197 -8.34 6.65 11.10
C ASN A 197 -8.98 7.87 10.41
N LYS A 198 -10.22 8.19 10.80
CA LYS A 198 -10.99 9.34 10.26
C LYS A 198 -10.29 10.68 10.46
N GLU A 199 -9.55 10.87 11.56
CA GLU A 199 -8.88 12.15 11.88
C GLU A 199 -7.83 12.53 10.83
N TYR A 200 -7.27 11.54 10.14
CA TYR A 200 -6.25 11.74 9.11
C TYR A 200 -6.83 11.89 7.70
N LEU A 201 -8.15 11.84 7.53
CA LEU A 201 -8.81 11.87 6.23
C LEU A 201 -8.46 13.13 5.44
N GLU A 202 -8.84 14.31 5.93
CA GLU A 202 -8.65 15.59 5.25
C GLU A 202 -7.17 15.88 5.00
N LYS A 203 -6.32 15.62 6.00
CA LYS A 203 -4.87 15.79 5.89
C LYS A 203 -4.26 14.87 4.85
N SER A 204 -4.70 13.61 4.78
CA SER A 204 -4.22 12.64 3.79
C SER A 204 -4.65 13.05 2.39
N GLU A 205 -5.92 13.39 2.20
CA GLU A 205 -6.44 13.87 0.92
C GLU A 205 -5.66 15.09 0.43
N ALA A 206 -5.52 16.14 1.26
CA ALA A 206 -4.80 17.35 0.89
C ALA A 206 -3.32 17.07 0.56
N THR A 207 -2.67 16.20 1.34
CA THR A 207 -1.26 15.82 1.10
C THR A 207 -1.11 15.13 -0.24
N GLN A 208 -1.93 14.12 -0.54
CA GLN A 208 -1.85 13.41 -1.81
C GLN A 208 -2.21 14.33 -2.99
N GLN A 209 -3.23 15.18 -2.87
CA GLN A 209 -3.57 16.15 -3.91
C GLN A 209 -2.40 17.09 -4.25
N SER A 210 -1.66 17.58 -3.24
CA SER A 210 -0.47 18.40 -3.48
C SER A 210 0.64 17.64 -4.20
N LEU A 211 0.79 16.33 -3.95
CA LEU A 211 1.79 15.51 -4.61
C LEU A 211 1.46 15.22 -6.08
N LEU A 212 0.18 15.23 -6.46
CA LEU A 212 -0.27 15.04 -7.84
C LEU A 212 0.09 16.21 -8.76
N GLU A 213 0.55 17.34 -8.23
CA GLU A 213 1.11 18.45 -9.01
C GLU A 213 2.48 18.09 -9.62
N ASN A 214 3.17 17.10 -9.04
CA ASN A 214 4.44 16.58 -9.55
C ASN A 214 4.18 15.35 -10.45
N PRO A 215 4.73 15.30 -11.68
CA PRO A 215 4.50 14.19 -12.59
C PRO A 215 5.18 12.87 -12.18
N ASN A 216 6.17 12.89 -11.28
CA ASN A 216 6.91 11.68 -10.91
C ASN A 216 6.10 10.78 -9.97
N HIS A 217 6.05 9.47 -10.26
CA HIS A 217 5.41 8.43 -9.44
C HIS A 217 3.93 8.67 -9.14
N ARG A 218 3.26 9.38 -10.06
CA ARG A 218 1.86 9.77 -9.92
C ARG A 218 0.94 8.59 -9.68
N ASP A 219 1.17 7.46 -10.34
CA ASP A 219 0.30 6.28 -10.24
C ASP A 219 0.24 5.74 -8.80
N PHE A 220 1.36 5.72 -8.08
CA PHE A 220 1.38 5.31 -6.66
C PHE A 220 0.68 6.33 -5.75
N VAL A 221 0.86 7.64 -6.00
CA VAL A 221 0.16 8.71 -5.27
C VAL A 221 -1.35 8.61 -5.49
N VAL A 222 -1.78 8.36 -6.73
CA VAL A 222 -3.18 8.11 -7.09
C VAL A 222 -3.72 6.88 -6.36
N CYS A 223 -2.95 5.78 -6.29
CA CYS A 223 -3.34 4.60 -5.54
C CYS A 223 -3.54 4.91 -4.04
N ALA A 224 -2.66 5.70 -3.43
CA ALA A 224 -2.82 6.12 -2.04
C ALA A 224 -4.08 6.97 -1.83
N LEU A 225 -4.37 7.89 -2.76
CA LEU A 225 -5.59 8.70 -2.73
C LEU A 225 -6.86 7.86 -2.97
N ALA A 226 -6.78 6.85 -3.84
CA ALA A 226 -7.85 5.89 -4.06
C ALA A 226 -8.16 5.08 -2.78
N CYS A 227 -7.13 4.74 -1.99
CA CYS A 227 -7.32 4.12 -0.68
C CYS A 227 -8.04 5.03 0.33
N VAL A 228 -7.79 6.34 0.28
CA VAL A 228 -8.53 7.34 1.07
C VAL A 228 -10.01 7.27 0.72
N TYR A 229 -10.37 7.41 -0.56
CA TYR A 229 -11.77 7.39 -0.98
C TYR A 229 -12.44 6.03 -0.76
N TYR A 230 -11.68 4.93 -0.86
CA TYR A 230 -12.17 3.61 -0.46
C TYR A 230 -12.58 3.56 1.00
N ALA A 231 -11.67 3.91 1.92
CA ALA A 231 -11.95 3.92 3.35
C ALA A 231 -13.10 4.89 3.67
N SER A 232 -13.11 6.09 3.08
CA SER A 232 -14.17 7.07 3.28
C SER A 232 -15.55 6.55 2.87
N LEU A 233 -15.64 5.81 1.77
CA LEU A 233 -16.90 5.22 1.34
C LEU A 233 -17.32 4.08 2.27
N THR A 234 -16.42 3.14 2.56
CA THR A 234 -16.76 1.96 3.36
C THR A 234 -17.18 2.33 4.78
N GLU A 235 -16.59 3.39 5.33
CA GLU A 235 -16.91 3.89 6.67
C GLU A 235 -17.92 5.06 6.67
N HIS A 236 -18.51 5.41 5.52
CA HIS A 236 -19.51 6.48 5.38
C HIS A 236 -19.03 7.85 5.89
N TRP A 237 -17.74 8.14 5.76
CA TRP A 237 -17.18 9.44 6.17
C TRP A 237 -17.49 10.56 5.17
N ILE A 238 -17.67 10.21 3.90
CA ILE A 238 -17.99 11.12 2.79
C ILE A 238 -19.18 10.54 2.03
N GLY A 239 -20.00 11.41 1.42
CA GLY A 239 -21.11 11.00 0.58
C GLY A 239 -20.66 10.17 -0.63
N SER A 240 -21.42 9.13 -0.97
CA SER A 240 -21.08 8.18 -2.04
C SER A 240 -20.92 8.84 -3.41
N GLU A 241 -21.79 9.81 -3.74
CA GLU A 241 -21.72 10.57 -4.99
C GLU A 241 -20.44 11.41 -5.08
N GLU A 242 -20.06 12.09 -3.99
CA GLU A 242 -18.83 12.87 -3.93
C GLU A 242 -17.59 11.98 -4.09
N CYS A 243 -17.54 10.85 -3.37
CA CYS A 243 -16.47 9.86 -3.52
C CYS A 243 -16.37 9.33 -4.95
N ALA A 244 -17.50 9.02 -5.59
CA ALA A 244 -17.52 8.51 -6.97
C ALA A 244 -17.00 9.55 -7.97
N ILE A 245 -17.35 10.83 -7.81
CA ILE A 245 -16.84 11.93 -8.66
C ILE A 245 -15.32 12.06 -8.48
N LYS A 246 -14.84 12.13 -7.24
CA LYS A 246 -13.41 12.31 -6.94
C LYS A 246 -12.58 11.12 -7.43
N LEU A 247 -13.02 9.89 -7.17
CA LEU A 247 -12.35 8.67 -7.62
C LEU A 247 -12.39 8.53 -9.14
N GLY A 248 -13.53 8.83 -9.77
CA GLY A 248 -13.66 8.79 -11.23
C GLY A 248 -12.72 9.75 -11.95
N LYS A 249 -12.55 10.97 -11.42
CA LYS A 249 -11.59 11.95 -11.97
C LYS A 249 -10.17 11.40 -11.98
N ILE A 250 -9.69 10.86 -10.85
CA ILE A 250 -8.32 10.34 -10.77
C ILE A 250 -8.14 9.04 -11.56
N ALA A 251 -9.16 8.17 -11.60
CA ALA A 251 -9.13 6.93 -12.38
C ALA A 251 -9.02 7.20 -13.88
N CYS A 252 -9.83 8.13 -14.41
CA CYS A 252 -9.76 8.53 -15.82
C CYS A 252 -8.40 9.13 -16.17
N GLN A 253 -7.88 9.99 -15.29
CA GLN A 253 -6.60 10.65 -15.52
C GLN A 253 -5.42 9.66 -15.53
N THR A 254 -5.31 8.81 -14.52
CA THR A 254 -4.19 7.85 -14.42
C THR A 254 -4.23 6.80 -15.54
N MET A 255 -5.42 6.40 -16.00
CA MET A 255 -5.57 5.51 -17.15
C MET A 255 -5.22 6.18 -18.49
N GLN A 256 -5.36 7.50 -18.61
CA GLN A 256 -4.89 8.25 -19.79
C GLN A 256 -3.37 8.40 -19.80
N GLU A 257 -2.76 8.60 -18.62
CA GLU A 257 -1.33 8.88 -18.47
C GLU A 257 -0.49 7.59 -18.52
N ASN A 258 -0.90 6.56 -17.78
CA ASN A 258 -0.20 5.28 -17.73
C ASN A 258 -1.19 4.09 -17.56
N PRO A 259 -1.86 3.64 -18.62
CA PRO A 259 -2.80 2.51 -18.57
C PRO A 259 -2.14 1.16 -18.24
N SER A 260 -0.81 1.09 -18.34
CA SER A 260 -0.04 -0.13 -18.09
C SER A 260 0.33 -0.34 -16.63
N SER A 261 0.33 0.72 -15.80
CA SER A 261 0.67 0.58 -14.39
C SER A 261 -0.38 -0.25 -13.64
N ILE A 262 0.12 -1.10 -12.72
CA ILE A 262 -0.74 -1.85 -11.79
C ILE A 262 -1.61 -0.91 -10.95
N TYR A 263 -1.12 0.29 -10.62
CA TYR A 263 -1.80 1.25 -9.78
C TYR A 263 -2.92 1.99 -10.51
N SER A 264 -2.73 2.29 -11.79
CA SER A 264 -3.76 2.86 -12.66
C SER A 264 -4.93 1.90 -12.85
N GLN A 265 -4.61 0.63 -13.13
CA GLN A 265 -5.59 -0.43 -13.30
C GLN A 265 -6.32 -0.74 -11.98
N TYR A 266 -5.60 -0.78 -10.86
CA TYR A 266 -6.19 -0.90 -9.53
C TYR A 266 -7.21 0.22 -9.26
N THR A 267 -6.83 1.47 -9.52
CA THR A 267 -7.69 2.65 -9.31
C THR A 267 -8.93 2.60 -10.21
N SER A 268 -8.77 2.17 -11.46
CA SER A 268 -9.88 1.95 -12.40
C SER A 268 -10.82 0.84 -11.95
N ALA A 269 -10.29 -0.29 -11.47
CA ALA A 269 -11.10 -1.40 -10.95
C ALA A 269 -11.90 -0.96 -9.72
N LEU A 270 -11.27 -0.22 -8.81
CA LEU A 270 -11.92 0.35 -7.63
C LEU A 270 -13.04 1.32 -8.01
N TYR A 271 -12.82 2.17 -9.01
CA TYR A 271 -13.86 3.05 -9.55
C TYR A 271 -15.04 2.27 -10.14
N ASN A 272 -14.77 1.22 -10.91
CA ASN A 272 -15.83 0.36 -11.45
C ASN A 272 -16.61 -0.37 -10.36
N MET A 273 -15.94 -0.80 -9.29
CA MET A 273 -16.59 -1.33 -8.09
C MET A 273 -17.56 -0.30 -7.49
N PHE A 274 -17.15 0.97 -7.38
CA PHE A 274 -17.99 2.06 -6.83
C PHE A 274 -19.22 2.36 -7.70
N LEU A 275 -19.10 2.20 -9.02
CA LEU A 275 -20.22 2.33 -9.95
C LEU A 275 -21.16 1.11 -9.94
N GLY A 276 -20.90 0.09 -9.11
CA GLY A 276 -21.64 -1.17 -9.11
C GLY A 276 -21.35 -2.05 -10.33
N LYS A 277 -20.35 -1.70 -11.17
CA LYS A 277 -19.93 -2.48 -12.34
C LYS A 277 -19.02 -3.64 -11.94
N CYS A 278 -19.52 -4.50 -11.06
CA CYS A 278 -18.76 -5.54 -10.39
C CYS A 278 -18.03 -6.47 -11.37
N ASN A 279 -18.67 -6.88 -12.47
CA ASN A 279 -18.04 -7.77 -13.46
C ASN A 279 -16.82 -7.14 -14.16
N VAL A 280 -16.85 -5.82 -14.41
CA VAL A 280 -15.71 -5.11 -15.01
C VAL A 280 -14.56 -5.00 -14.01
N ALA A 281 -14.87 -4.69 -12.75
CA ALA A 281 -13.89 -4.67 -11.68
C ALA A 281 -13.25 -6.05 -11.44
N ILE A 282 -14.06 -7.12 -11.40
CA ILE A 282 -13.61 -8.51 -11.28
C ILE A 282 -12.63 -8.85 -12.40
N ALA A 283 -13.01 -8.64 -13.67
CA ALA A 283 -12.14 -8.96 -14.81
C ALA A 283 -10.80 -8.19 -14.75
N THR A 284 -10.83 -6.95 -14.25
CA THR A 284 -9.62 -6.12 -14.13
C THR A 284 -8.71 -6.62 -13.01
N PHE A 285 -9.27 -6.99 -11.84
CA PHE A 285 -8.49 -7.58 -10.75
C PHE A 285 -7.96 -8.99 -11.08
N GLU A 286 -8.73 -9.80 -11.80
CA GLU A 286 -8.29 -11.11 -12.30
C GLU A 286 -7.08 -10.94 -13.22
N ASP A 287 -7.14 -10.03 -14.21
CA ASP A 287 -6.01 -9.74 -15.10
C ASP A 287 -4.78 -9.25 -14.31
N LEU A 288 -4.97 -8.29 -13.39
CA LEU A 288 -3.89 -7.77 -12.55
C LEU A 288 -3.16 -8.88 -11.79
N LEU A 289 -3.89 -9.80 -11.18
CA LEU A 289 -3.31 -10.89 -10.38
C LEU A 289 -2.68 -11.98 -11.25
N GLN A 290 -3.20 -12.20 -12.46
CA GLN A 290 -2.68 -13.23 -13.37
C GLN A 290 -1.46 -12.76 -14.16
N THR A 291 -1.41 -11.49 -14.59
CA THR A 291 -0.44 -11.03 -15.59
C THR A 291 0.61 -10.08 -15.05
N LYS A 292 0.36 -9.36 -13.94
CA LYS A 292 1.24 -8.28 -13.49
C LYS A 292 1.73 -8.40 -12.06
N SER A 293 0.82 -8.58 -11.11
CA SER A 293 1.14 -8.49 -9.68
C SER A 293 0.41 -9.57 -8.88
N PRO A 294 0.83 -10.84 -8.99
CA PRO A 294 0.26 -11.93 -8.19
C PRO A 294 0.41 -11.71 -6.68
N ILE A 295 1.34 -10.83 -6.27
CA ILE A 295 1.60 -10.48 -4.87
C ILE A 295 0.74 -9.33 -4.33
N SER A 296 -0.16 -8.76 -5.15
CA SER A 296 -1.03 -7.66 -4.70
C SER A 296 -2.14 -8.17 -3.76
N ILE A 297 -1.84 -8.17 -2.46
CA ILE A 297 -2.74 -8.67 -1.41
C ILE A 297 -4.05 -7.87 -1.32
N VAL A 298 -4.00 -6.57 -1.63
CA VAL A 298 -5.18 -5.70 -1.62
C VAL A 298 -6.12 -6.06 -2.78
N CYS A 299 -5.57 -6.34 -3.97
CA CYS A 299 -6.37 -6.80 -5.11
C CYS A 299 -7.06 -8.13 -4.80
N ARG A 300 -6.35 -9.09 -4.20
CA ARG A 300 -6.94 -10.39 -3.80
C ARG A 300 -8.12 -10.21 -2.84
N ARG A 301 -7.96 -9.37 -1.82
CA ARG A 301 -9.04 -9.08 -0.86
C ARG A 301 -10.25 -8.42 -1.54
N LEU A 302 -10.03 -7.41 -2.38
CA LEU A 302 -11.13 -6.74 -3.09
C LEU A 302 -11.82 -7.68 -4.09
N LEU A 303 -11.06 -8.53 -4.76
CA LEU A 303 -11.60 -9.55 -5.67
C LEU A 303 -12.45 -10.58 -4.90
N ALA A 304 -11.98 -11.04 -3.74
CA ALA A 304 -12.76 -11.91 -2.86
C ALA A 304 -14.10 -11.26 -2.46
N GLN A 305 -14.07 -9.98 -2.05
CA GLN A 305 -15.28 -9.22 -1.72
C GLN A 305 -16.24 -9.12 -2.92
N LEU A 306 -15.73 -8.79 -4.11
CA LEU A 306 -16.54 -8.69 -5.32
C LEU A 306 -17.17 -10.02 -5.70
N TYR A 307 -16.42 -11.12 -5.64
CA TYR A 307 -16.96 -12.46 -5.86
C TYR A 307 -18.09 -12.78 -4.87
N ALA A 308 -17.90 -12.47 -3.59
CA ALA A 308 -18.91 -12.62 -2.56
C ALA A 308 -20.20 -11.85 -2.92
N ILE A 309 -20.09 -10.56 -3.26
CA ILE A 309 -21.21 -9.68 -3.61
C ILE A 309 -22.00 -10.21 -4.82
N VAL A 310 -21.32 -10.76 -5.83
CA VAL A 310 -21.98 -11.32 -7.02
C VAL A 310 -22.42 -12.78 -6.87
N GLY A 311 -22.33 -13.36 -5.67
CA GLY A 311 -22.75 -14.74 -5.39
C GLY A 311 -21.77 -15.83 -5.84
N ARG A 312 -20.53 -15.47 -6.21
CA ARG A 312 -19.42 -16.38 -6.57
C ARG A 312 -18.65 -16.81 -5.33
N THR A 313 -19.35 -17.43 -4.37
CA THR A 313 -18.84 -17.75 -3.03
C THR A 313 -17.60 -18.63 -3.03
N GLU A 314 -17.50 -19.55 -3.99
CA GLU A 314 -16.37 -20.47 -4.08
C GLU A 314 -15.10 -19.79 -4.59
N GLU A 315 -15.22 -18.94 -5.62
CA GLU A 315 -14.09 -18.13 -6.07
C GLU A 315 -13.64 -17.12 -5.00
N SER A 316 -14.59 -16.57 -4.24
CA SER A 316 -14.29 -15.73 -3.07
C SER A 316 -13.43 -16.48 -2.05
N ARG A 317 -13.83 -17.70 -1.68
CA ARG A 317 -13.08 -18.57 -0.75
C ARG A 317 -11.65 -18.83 -1.26
N ILE A 318 -11.50 -19.17 -2.54
CA ILE A 318 -10.18 -19.45 -3.14
C ILE A 318 -9.27 -18.23 -3.00
N GLN A 319 -9.75 -17.00 -3.25
CA GLN A 319 -8.92 -15.81 -3.11
C GLN A 319 -8.50 -15.52 -1.67
N LEU A 320 -9.35 -15.81 -0.68
CA LEU A 320 -9.00 -15.66 0.74
C LEU A 320 -7.99 -16.72 1.20
N GLU A 321 -8.10 -17.96 0.70
CA GLU A 321 -7.09 -18.99 0.98
C GLU A 321 -5.75 -18.68 0.33
N GLU A 322 -5.74 -18.17 -0.91
CA GLU A 322 -4.52 -17.70 -1.57
C GLU A 322 -3.89 -16.51 -0.84
N TYR A 323 -4.72 -15.65 -0.20
CA TYR A 323 -4.26 -14.59 0.68
C TYR A 323 -3.60 -15.17 1.94
N ASP A 324 -4.28 -16.07 2.66
CA ASP A 324 -3.79 -16.67 3.90
C ASP A 324 -2.49 -17.43 3.72
N GLN A 325 -2.31 -18.07 2.57
CA GLN A 325 -1.06 -18.74 2.21
C GLN A 325 0.09 -17.75 1.98
N ARG A 326 -0.16 -16.60 1.35
CA ARG A 326 0.89 -15.62 0.98
C ARG A 326 1.20 -14.60 2.05
N VAL A 327 0.25 -14.29 2.92
CA VAL A 327 0.40 -13.24 3.93
C VAL A 327 0.61 -13.87 5.30
N PRO A 328 1.80 -13.75 5.90
CA PRO A 328 2.01 -14.29 7.25
C PRO A 328 1.06 -13.64 8.27
N LYS A 329 0.52 -14.45 9.18
CA LYS A 329 -0.53 -14.05 10.14
C LYS A 329 -0.21 -12.79 10.95
N ASN A 330 1.06 -12.56 11.27
CA ASN A 330 1.50 -11.42 12.07
C ASN A 330 1.40 -10.06 11.35
N ILE A 331 1.16 -10.05 10.03
CA ILE A 331 0.96 -8.82 9.25
C ILE A 331 -0.44 -8.73 8.63
N HIS A 332 -1.35 -9.64 9.00
CA HIS A 332 -2.76 -9.56 8.61
C HIS A 332 -3.35 -8.22 9.05
N GLN A 333 -4.11 -7.59 8.15
CA GLN A 333 -4.79 -6.33 8.44
C GLN A 333 -6.18 -6.63 9.01
N PRO A 334 -6.67 -5.92 10.04
CA PRO A 334 -7.95 -6.24 10.70
C PRO A 334 -9.13 -6.34 9.72
N PHE A 335 -9.21 -5.46 8.73
CA PHE A 335 -10.30 -5.45 7.75
C PHE A 335 -10.23 -6.56 6.70
N GLN A 336 -9.19 -7.42 6.73
CA GLN A 336 -9.22 -8.70 6.01
C GLN A 336 -10.35 -9.59 6.54
N TYR A 337 -10.52 -9.62 7.86
CA TYR A 337 -11.45 -10.50 8.55
C TYR A 337 -12.92 -10.26 8.18
N VAL A 338 -13.27 -9.08 7.63
CA VAL A 338 -14.65 -8.78 7.22
C VAL A 338 -15.12 -9.72 6.10
N ALA A 339 -14.26 -9.99 5.10
CA ALA A 339 -14.62 -10.88 3.99
C ALA A 339 -14.74 -12.34 4.46
N ASP A 340 -13.84 -12.77 5.35
CA ASP A 340 -13.88 -14.11 5.93
C ASP A 340 -15.11 -14.30 6.84
N ALA A 341 -15.43 -13.31 7.66
CA ALA A 341 -16.64 -13.32 8.50
C ALA A 341 -17.91 -13.38 7.65
N TYR A 342 -17.98 -12.59 6.57
CA TYR A 342 -19.08 -12.63 5.62
C TYR A 342 -19.27 -14.02 5.00
N LEU A 343 -18.20 -14.66 4.52
CA LEU A 343 -18.30 -16.00 3.93
C LEU A 343 -18.72 -17.05 4.97
N ALA A 344 -18.19 -16.98 6.19
CA ALA A 344 -18.61 -17.85 7.28
C ALA A 344 -20.11 -17.67 7.58
N PHE A 345 -20.58 -16.42 7.61
CA PHE A 345 -22.00 -16.10 7.83
C PHE A 345 -22.91 -16.67 6.74
N ILE A 346 -22.56 -16.49 5.46
CA ILE A 346 -23.33 -17.05 4.35
C ILE A 346 -23.35 -18.58 4.39
N LYS A 347 -22.26 -19.22 4.81
CA LYS A 347 -22.19 -20.67 4.99
C LYS A 347 -22.90 -21.18 6.25
N ARG A 348 -23.52 -20.29 7.03
CA ARG A 348 -24.18 -20.58 8.31
C ARG A 348 -23.21 -21.13 9.38
N ASP A 349 -21.92 -20.86 9.22
CA ASP A 349 -20.88 -21.17 10.20
C ASP A 349 -20.77 -19.98 11.18
N TYR A 350 -21.80 -19.86 12.03
CA TYR A 350 -21.95 -18.71 12.94
C TYR A 350 -20.85 -18.65 14.01
N ASP A 351 -20.34 -19.80 14.46
CA ASP A 351 -19.26 -19.84 15.45
C ASP A 351 -17.95 -19.30 14.86
N ARG A 352 -17.61 -19.70 13.63
CA ARG A 352 -16.45 -19.15 12.92
C ARG A 352 -16.65 -17.67 12.60
N CYS A 353 -17.83 -17.28 12.14
CA CYS A 353 -18.15 -15.88 11.85
C CYS A 353 -17.96 -15.00 13.10
N ALA A 354 -18.46 -15.44 14.25
CA ALA A 354 -18.30 -14.75 15.52
C ALA A 354 -16.82 -14.65 15.93
N THR A 355 -16.07 -15.76 15.86
CA THR A 355 -14.64 -15.78 16.20
C THR A 355 -13.82 -14.78 15.36
N ILE A 356 -14.09 -14.74 14.06
CA ILE A 356 -13.40 -13.82 13.13
C ILE A 356 -13.82 -12.36 13.41
N SER A 357 -15.10 -12.13 13.68
CA SER A 357 -15.62 -10.81 14.00
C SER A 357 -15.06 -10.28 15.32
N GLU A 358 -14.87 -11.14 16.32
CA GLU A 358 -14.23 -10.77 17.59
C GLU A 358 -12.77 -10.32 17.39
N GLN A 359 -12.02 -11.01 16.51
CA GLN A 359 -10.66 -10.59 16.15
C GLN A 359 -10.61 -9.20 15.53
N LEU A 360 -11.57 -8.87 14.65
CA LEU A 360 -11.70 -7.52 14.10
C LEU A 360 -12.00 -6.50 15.20
N LEU A 361 -12.97 -6.80 16.07
CA LEU A 361 -13.43 -5.90 17.14
C LEU A 361 -12.38 -5.70 18.24
N MET A 362 -11.41 -6.60 18.39
CA MET A 362 -10.26 -6.40 19.29
C MET A 362 -9.40 -5.19 18.88
N PHE A 363 -9.31 -4.91 17.58
CA PHE A 363 -8.53 -3.77 17.05
C PHE A 363 -9.43 -2.57 16.72
N HIS A 364 -10.65 -2.83 16.25
CA HIS A 364 -11.62 -1.83 15.82
C HIS A 364 -12.98 -2.08 16.49
N PRO A 365 -13.12 -1.78 17.79
CA PRO A 365 -14.37 -2.01 18.52
C PRO A 365 -15.56 -1.22 17.95
N GLU A 366 -15.29 -0.16 17.19
CA GLU A 366 -16.24 0.65 16.45
C GLU A 366 -16.69 0.04 15.10
N ALA A 367 -16.09 -1.06 14.63
CA ALA A 367 -16.40 -1.59 13.30
C ALA A 367 -17.83 -2.12 13.20
N ILE A 368 -18.69 -1.42 12.43
CA ILE A 368 -20.13 -1.73 12.29
C ILE A 368 -20.34 -3.15 11.77
N PHE A 369 -19.61 -3.58 10.72
CA PHE A 369 -19.75 -4.92 10.16
C PHE A 369 -19.45 -6.01 11.20
N GLY A 370 -18.37 -5.86 11.97
CA GLY A 370 -18.02 -6.79 13.04
C GLY A 370 -19.12 -6.85 14.11
N ARG A 371 -19.65 -5.70 14.52
CA ARG A 371 -20.76 -5.63 15.50
C ARG A 371 -22.03 -6.29 14.97
N LEU A 372 -22.45 -5.98 13.74
CA LEU A 372 -23.66 -6.56 13.15
C LEU A 372 -23.54 -8.08 12.95
N PHE A 373 -22.36 -8.58 12.58
CA PHE A 373 -22.12 -10.02 12.53
C PHE A 373 -22.22 -10.66 13.91
N MET A 374 -21.63 -10.07 14.95
CA MET A 374 -21.74 -10.58 16.32
C MET A 374 -23.19 -10.58 16.82
N ILE A 375 -23.94 -9.50 16.59
CA ILE A 375 -25.37 -9.38 16.93
C ILE A 375 -26.17 -10.49 16.24
N ALA A 376 -25.95 -10.69 14.94
CA ALA A 376 -26.63 -11.72 14.16
C ALA A 376 -26.25 -13.14 14.63
N CYS A 377 -24.97 -13.44 14.80
CA CYS A 377 -24.49 -14.76 15.19
C CYS A 377 -24.94 -15.15 16.60
N SER A 378 -24.79 -14.26 17.57
CA SER A 378 -25.21 -14.49 18.96
C SER A 378 -26.72 -14.75 19.08
N TYR A 379 -27.55 -14.02 18.33
CA TYR A 379 -28.98 -14.28 18.24
C TYR A 379 -29.26 -15.69 17.68
N ARG A 380 -28.58 -16.06 16.58
CA ARG A 380 -28.77 -17.37 15.93
C ARG A 380 -28.33 -18.56 16.76
N VAL A 381 -27.28 -18.39 17.58
CA VAL A 381 -26.78 -19.43 18.50
C VAL A 381 -27.53 -19.41 19.84
N GLY A 382 -28.42 -18.44 20.07
CA GLY A 382 -29.25 -18.32 21.28
C GLY A 382 -28.51 -17.73 22.49
N LYS A 383 -27.38 -17.06 22.27
CA LYS A 383 -26.58 -16.40 23.33
C LYS A 383 -27.08 -14.96 23.54
N MET A 384 -28.23 -14.81 24.18
CA MET A 384 -28.92 -13.51 24.28
C MET A 384 -28.16 -12.46 25.12
N ASP A 385 -27.39 -12.88 26.14
CA ASP A 385 -26.56 -11.95 26.92
C ASP A 385 -25.44 -11.33 26.07
N GLU A 386 -24.79 -12.16 25.23
CA GLU A 386 -23.77 -11.73 24.29
C GLU A 386 -24.39 -10.83 23.21
N HIS A 387 -25.57 -11.21 22.69
CA HIS A 387 -26.34 -10.38 21.76
C HIS A 387 -26.56 -8.97 22.29
N GLN A 388 -27.11 -8.84 23.50
CA GLN A 388 -27.37 -7.54 24.11
C GLN A 388 -26.08 -6.75 24.32
N THR A 389 -25.00 -7.41 24.75
CA THR A 389 -23.68 -6.78 24.92
C THR A 389 -23.19 -6.14 23.62
N HIS A 390 -23.37 -6.81 22.47
CA HIS A 390 -22.96 -6.24 21.18
C HIS A 390 -23.92 -5.16 20.66
N VAL A 391 -25.22 -5.24 20.97
CA VAL A 391 -26.18 -4.17 20.68
C VAL A 391 -25.83 -2.91 21.46
N ASP A 392 -25.59 -3.02 22.76
CA ASP A 392 -25.23 -1.89 23.61
C ASP A 392 -23.93 -1.25 23.14
N ALA A 393 -22.90 -2.06 22.84
CA ALA A 393 -21.63 -1.58 22.32
C ALA A 393 -21.76 -0.91 20.93
N LEU A 394 -22.69 -1.37 20.07
CA LEU A 394 -22.96 -0.70 18.79
C LEU A 394 -23.44 0.73 19.03
N PHE A 395 -24.41 0.93 19.94
CA PHE A 395 -24.94 2.26 20.25
C PHE A 395 -23.98 3.11 21.11
N GLU A 396 -23.10 2.50 21.90
CA GLU A 396 -22.02 3.21 22.59
C GLU A 396 -21.05 3.85 21.60
N HIS A 397 -20.62 3.10 20.58
CA HIS A 397 -19.71 3.60 19.55
C HIS A 397 -20.41 4.43 18.47
N HIS A 398 -21.71 4.17 18.22
CA HIS A 398 -22.51 4.86 17.21
C HIS A 398 -23.85 5.33 17.80
N PRO A 399 -23.86 6.38 18.65
CA PRO A 399 -25.09 6.83 19.33
C PRO A 399 -26.21 7.30 18.39
N GLY A 400 -25.88 7.63 17.13
CA GLY A 400 -26.83 8.05 16.11
C GLY A 400 -27.16 6.96 15.09
N PHE A 401 -26.85 5.69 15.36
CA PHE A 401 -27.11 4.58 14.44
C PHE A 401 -28.61 4.41 14.19
N THR A 402 -29.01 4.39 12.92
CA THR A 402 -30.40 4.25 12.46
C THR A 402 -30.56 3.06 11.52
N LEU A 403 -31.81 2.70 11.21
CA LEU A 403 -32.11 1.69 10.20
C LEU A 403 -31.50 2.01 8.82
N LYS A 404 -31.32 3.29 8.47
CA LYS A 404 -30.67 3.67 7.21
C LYS A 404 -29.21 3.25 7.17
N ASP A 405 -28.54 3.25 8.32
CA ASP A 405 -27.13 2.87 8.45
C ASP A 405 -26.94 1.35 8.34
N MET A 406 -28.03 0.56 8.35
CA MET A 406 -27.99 -0.87 8.01
C MET A 406 -27.98 -1.15 6.51
N SER A 407 -28.45 -0.23 5.66
CA SER A 407 -28.53 -0.46 4.21
C SER A 407 -27.20 -0.94 3.62
N PRO A 408 -26.04 -0.31 3.93
CA PRO A 408 -24.75 -0.73 3.39
C PRO A 408 -24.37 -2.16 3.79
N PHE A 409 -24.72 -2.58 5.01
CA PHE A 409 -24.51 -3.95 5.46
C PHE A 409 -25.42 -4.93 4.72
N LEU A 410 -26.70 -4.59 4.51
CA LEU A 410 -27.62 -5.44 3.77
C LEU A 410 -27.29 -5.52 2.28
N ASP A 411 -26.75 -4.45 1.71
CA ASP A 411 -26.47 -4.35 0.27
C ASP A 411 -25.28 -5.19 -0.20
N VAL A 412 -24.42 -5.65 0.71
CA VAL A 412 -23.37 -6.62 0.37
C VAL A 412 -23.89 -8.06 0.24
N PHE A 413 -25.12 -8.35 0.68
CA PHE A 413 -25.72 -9.68 0.55
C PHE A 413 -26.51 -9.78 -0.76
N PRO A 414 -26.36 -10.90 -1.49
CA PRO A 414 -27.18 -11.14 -2.67
C PRO A 414 -28.66 -11.21 -2.27
N PRO A 415 -29.61 -10.89 -3.18
CA PRO A 415 -31.05 -10.88 -2.85
C PRO A 415 -31.56 -12.16 -2.22
N THR A 416 -30.99 -13.31 -2.58
CA THR A 416 -31.33 -14.64 -2.04
C THR A 416 -30.95 -14.82 -0.56
N GLU A 417 -30.03 -14.01 -0.05
CA GLU A 417 -29.52 -14.09 1.33
C GLU A 417 -30.09 -12.98 2.22
N LYS A 418 -30.68 -11.92 1.65
CA LYS A 418 -31.18 -10.77 2.43
C LYS A 418 -32.24 -11.16 3.46
N ASP A 419 -33.20 -12.01 3.09
CA ASP A 419 -34.25 -12.48 4.01
C ASP A 419 -33.63 -13.23 5.20
N HIS A 420 -32.65 -14.09 4.93
CA HIS A 420 -31.94 -14.81 5.99
C HIS A 420 -31.19 -13.87 6.95
N VAL A 421 -30.54 -12.84 6.41
CA VAL A 421 -29.82 -11.84 7.23
C VAL A 421 -30.80 -11.06 8.11
N LEU A 422 -31.93 -10.64 7.56
CA LEU A 422 -32.99 -9.95 8.31
C LEU A 422 -33.59 -10.84 9.40
N ASP A 423 -33.79 -12.13 9.13
CA ASP A 423 -34.21 -13.10 10.13
C ASP A 423 -33.20 -13.19 11.28
N CYS A 424 -31.90 -13.20 10.97
CA CYS A 424 -30.83 -13.21 11.97
C CYS A 424 -30.72 -11.91 12.78
N LEU A 425 -31.25 -10.80 12.27
CA LEU A 425 -31.23 -9.49 12.92
C LEU A 425 -32.60 -9.09 13.49
N THR A 426 -33.59 -9.99 13.50
CA THR A 426 -34.97 -9.62 13.85
C THR A 426 -35.10 -9.01 15.24
N ALA A 427 -34.46 -9.61 16.27
CA ALA A 427 -34.50 -9.06 17.63
C ALA A 427 -33.86 -7.67 17.73
N PHE A 428 -32.80 -7.42 16.96
CA PHE A 428 -32.18 -6.09 16.88
C PHE A 428 -33.08 -5.09 16.14
N LEU A 429 -33.72 -5.52 15.05
CA LEU A 429 -34.62 -4.68 14.27
C LEU A 429 -35.87 -4.24 15.04
N ASP A 430 -36.32 -5.03 16.02
CA ASP A 430 -37.47 -4.69 16.86
C ASP A 430 -37.22 -3.46 17.74
N ILE A 431 -35.95 -3.10 18.01
CA ILE A 431 -35.58 -1.87 18.74
C ILE A 431 -36.08 -0.63 17.97
N PHE A 432 -35.91 -0.60 16.65
CA PHE A 432 -36.34 0.52 15.80
C PHE A 432 -37.84 0.55 15.51
N ARG A 433 -38.57 -0.50 15.87
CA ARG A 433 -40.04 -0.53 15.74
C ARG A 433 -40.76 0.05 16.96
N GLN A 434 -40.02 0.24 18.06
CA GLN A 434 -40.54 0.74 19.33
C GLN A 434 -40.32 2.26 19.51
N GLU A 435 -39.55 2.89 18.62
CA GLU A 435 -39.40 4.35 18.46
C GLU A 435 -40.38 4.88 17.42
#